data_AF-A0A7J3Z7U6-F1
#
_entry.id   AF-A0A7J3Z7U6-F1
#
_cell.length_a   1.000
_cell.length_b   1.000
_cell.length_c   1.000
_cell.angle_alpha   90.00
_cell.angle_beta   90.00
_cell.angle_gamma   90.00
#
_symmetry.space_group_name_H-M   'P 1'
#
loop_
_entity.id
_entity.type
_entity.pdbx_description
1 polymer ?
#
loop_
_entity_poly.entity_id
_entity_poly.type
_entity_poly.pdbx_seq_one_letter_code
_entity_poly.pdbx_strand_id
1 'polypeptide(L)'
;MKVAVMRAELGEIKEKNLVEGDFNKVLKDVVVKALGLWDPQKSDLIIMKHRQEINVKLPISKEQYELYSQYNLRRKGDYATFEIPVYLISFENEWVDDSIFDSKVFVVAPYIDDYCTEKVEELAKSITTPEKEEKEEIEEE
;
A
#
# COMPACT_ATOMS: atom_id res chain seq x y z
N MET A 1 -15.28 -7.02 8.20
CA MET A 1 -14.37 -5.86 8.32
C MET A 1 -14.38 -5.10 7.00
N LYS A 2 -13.88 -3.86 6.96
CA LYS A 2 -13.64 -3.15 5.70
C LYS A 2 -12.19 -3.38 5.25
N VAL A 3 -12.00 -3.55 3.96
CA VAL A 3 -10.70 -3.76 3.32
C VAL A 3 -10.51 -2.68 2.28
N ALA A 4 -9.41 -1.94 2.37
CA ALA A 4 -9.01 -0.98 1.36
C ALA A 4 -8.34 -1.74 0.20
N VAL A 5 -8.87 -1.55 -1.00
CA VAL A 5 -8.30 -2.08 -2.24
C VAL A 5 -8.03 -0.90 -3.17
N MET A 6 -6.77 -0.73 -3.55
CA MET A 6 -6.32 0.33 -4.44
C MET A 6 -5.66 -0.26 -5.67
N ARG A 7 -5.78 0.42 -6.80
CA ARG A 7 -4.96 0.20 -7.99
C ARG A 7 -4.14 1.44 -8.25
N ALA A 8 -2.83 1.28 -8.22
CA ALA A 8 -1.88 2.33 -8.59
C ALA A 8 -1.24 2.02 -9.93
N GLU A 9 -0.96 3.06 -10.71
CA GLU A 9 -0.34 2.99 -12.02
C GLU A 9 0.44 4.28 -12.25
N LEU A 10 1.76 4.17 -12.42
CA LEU A 10 2.68 5.27 -12.72
C LEU A 10 2.51 6.48 -11.79
N GLY A 11 2.60 6.26 -10.47
CA GLY A 11 2.50 7.30 -9.45
C GLY A 11 1.07 7.75 -9.12
N GLU A 12 0.05 7.22 -9.81
CA GLU A 12 -1.34 7.65 -9.64
C GLU A 12 -2.28 6.54 -9.18
N ILE A 13 -3.27 6.89 -8.36
CA ILE A 13 -4.33 5.96 -7.95
C ILE A 13 -5.44 5.98 -8.98
N LYS A 14 -5.59 4.88 -9.71
CA LYS A 14 -6.64 4.71 -10.73
C LYS A 14 -7.96 4.23 -10.15
N GLU A 15 -7.89 3.41 -9.09
CA GLU A 15 -9.08 2.89 -8.40
C GLU A 15 -8.83 2.85 -6.88
N LYS A 16 -9.83 3.22 -6.08
CA LYS A 16 -9.82 3.10 -4.62
C LYS A 16 -11.20 2.66 -4.15
N ASN A 17 -11.28 1.49 -3.52
CA ASN A 17 -12.53 0.89 -3.06
C ASN A 17 -12.40 0.43 -1.61
N LEU A 18 -13.48 0.61 -0.84
CA LEU A 18 -13.65 -0.02 0.46
C LEU A 18 -14.60 -1.20 0.31
N VAL A 19 -14.09 -2.41 0.49
CA VAL A 19 -14.85 -3.64 0.33
C VAL A 19 -15.17 -4.21 1.70
N GLU A 20 -16.45 -4.51 1.95
CA GLU A 20 -16.86 -5.23 3.15
C GLU A 20 -16.69 -6.75 2.97
N GLY A 21 -15.98 -7.39 3.88
CA GLY A 21 -15.79 -8.84 3.82
C GLY A 21 -14.71 -9.39 4.73
N ASP A 22 -14.36 -10.65 4.49
CA ASP A 22 -13.17 -11.30 5.05
C ASP A 22 -11.92 -10.88 4.26
N PHE A 23 -10.85 -10.51 4.97
CA PHE A 23 -9.62 -10.00 4.36
C PHE A 23 -8.99 -10.99 3.40
N ASN A 24 -8.91 -12.28 3.77
CA ASN A 24 -8.25 -13.29 2.95
C ASN A 24 -9.05 -13.58 1.67
N LYS A 25 -10.38 -13.55 1.77
CA LYS A 25 -11.25 -13.67 0.60
C LYS A 25 -11.04 -12.48 -0.35
N VAL A 26 -11.11 -11.25 0.15
CA VAL A 26 -10.88 -10.04 -0.67
C VAL A 26 -9.51 -10.07 -1.32
N LEU A 27 -8.45 -10.41 -0.57
CA LEU A 27 -7.09 -10.53 -1.11
C LEU A 27 -7.03 -11.52 -2.27
N LYS A 28 -7.60 -12.72 -2.11
CA LYS A 28 -7.61 -13.75 -3.16
C LYS A 28 -8.40 -13.29 -4.39
N ASP A 29 -9.53 -12.64 -4.19
CA ASP A 29 -10.35 -12.10 -5.28
C ASP A 29 -9.57 -11.03 -6.07
N VAL A 30 -8.79 -10.17 -5.39
CA VAL A 30 -7.90 -9.19 -6.03
C VAL A 30 -6.75 -9.86 -6.77
N VAL A 31 -6.15 -10.93 -6.22
CA VAL A 31 -5.12 -11.72 -6.93
C VAL A 31 -5.68 -12.34 -8.20
N VAL A 32 -6.91 -12.87 -8.18
CA VAL A 32 -7.59 -13.38 -9.38
C VAL A 32 -7.84 -12.25 -10.40
N LYS A 33 -8.23 -11.05 -9.94
CA LYS A 33 -8.36 -9.86 -10.82
C LYS A 33 -7.02 -9.50 -11.46
N ALA A 34 -5.93 -9.48 -10.69
CA ALA A 34 -4.58 -9.22 -11.18
C ALA A 34 -4.12 -10.26 -12.21
N LEU A 35 -4.38 -11.55 -11.95
CA LEU A 35 -4.09 -12.65 -12.89
C LEU A 35 -4.78 -12.46 -14.25
N GLY A 36 -5.98 -11.88 -14.27
CA GLY A 36 -6.70 -11.57 -15.51
C GLY A 36 -6.16 -10.37 -16.29
N LEU A 37 -5.38 -9.49 -15.65
CA LEU A 37 -4.75 -8.31 -16.27
C LEU A 37 -3.28 -8.56 -16.65
N TRP A 38 -2.63 -9.49 -15.98
CA TRP A 38 -1.22 -9.82 -16.15
C TRP A 38 -0.91 -10.41 -17.52
N ASP A 39 0.18 -9.96 -18.13
CA ASP A 39 0.75 -10.52 -19.36
C ASP A 39 2.05 -11.30 -19.02
N PRO A 40 2.02 -12.65 -19.04
CA PRO A 40 3.18 -13.50 -18.71
C PRO A 40 4.35 -13.38 -19.69
N GLN A 41 4.20 -12.70 -20.83
CA GLN A 41 5.29 -12.46 -21.76
C GLN A 41 6.05 -11.17 -21.47
N LYS A 42 5.54 -10.30 -20.58
CA LYS A 42 6.09 -8.96 -20.34
C LYS A 42 6.61 -8.74 -18.93
N SER A 43 6.03 -9.40 -17.94
CA SER A 43 6.31 -9.11 -16.53
C SER A 43 6.12 -10.34 -15.65
N ASP A 44 6.61 -10.28 -14.42
CA ASP A 44 6.32 -11.26 -13.39
C ASP A 44 4.99 -10.93 -12.69
N LEU A 45 4.34 -11.92 -12.09
CA LEU A 45 3.23 -11.70 -11.15
C LEU A 45 3.73 -11.88 -9.73
N ILE A 46 3.88 -10.79 -9.00
CA ILE A 46 4.54 -10.77 -7.68
C ILE A 46 3.52 -10.38 -6.60
N ILE A 47 3.43 -11.18 -5.55
CA ILE A 47 2.59 -10.92 -4.38
C ILE A 47 3.49 -10.78 -3.16
N MET A 48 3.62 -9.57 -2.66
CA MET A 48 4.47 -9.24 -1.52
C MET A 48 3.63 -8.84 -0.31
N LYS A 49 3.88 -9.51 0.81
CA LYS A 49 3.36 -9.09 2.11
C LYS A 49 4.37 -8.16 2.77
N HIS A 50 3.93 -6.94 3.05
CA HIS A 50 4.69 -5.92 3.72
C HIS A 50 4.01 -5.51 5.04
N ARG A 51 4.77 -4.95 5.98
CA ARG A 51 4.24 -4.31 7.18
C ARG A 51 4.56 -2.82 7.12
N GLN A 52 3.54 -2.02 6.83
CA GLN A 52 3.70 -0.59 6.76
C GLN A 52 3.71 -0.01 8.18
N GLU A 53 4.79 0.66 8.56
CA GLU A 53 4.87 1.42 9.80
C GLU A 53 4.07 2.73 9.66
N ILE A 54 3.17 2.98 10.60
CA ILE A 54 2.37 4.21 10.68
C ILE A 54 2.75 4.94 11.97
N ASN A 55 2.98 6.24 11.86
CA ASN A 55 3.37 7.11 12.97
C ASN A 55 2.33 8.22 13.15
N VAL A 56 1.68 8.25 14.31
CA VAL A 56 0.65 9.25 14.66
C VAL A 56 1.13 10.07 15.85
N LYS A 57 1.04 11.40 15.76
CA LYS A 57 1.49 12.30 16.84
C LYS A 57 0.60 12.16 18.07
N LEU A 58 1.21 12.11 19.26
CA LEU A 58 0.50 12.08 20.53
C LEU A 58 -0.03 13.48 20.94
N PRO A 59 -1.12 13.56 21.72
CA PRO A 59 -1.94 12.44 22.20
C PRO A 59 -2.89 11.89 21.12
N ILE A 60 -3.11 10.57 21.13
CA ILE A 60 -4.15 9.93 20.31
C ILE A 60 -5.46 9.82 21.11
N SER A 61 -6.59 9.79 20.41
CA SER A 61 -7.90 9.61 21.03
C SER A 61 -8.09 8.17 21.54
N LYS A 62 -9.12 7.97 22.38
CA LYS A 62 -9.48 6.62 22.85
C LYS A 62 -9.88 5.70 21.70
N GLU A 63 -10.65 6.21 20.75
CA GLU A 63 -11.07 5.47 19.55
C GLU A 63 -9.86 5.06 18.70
N GLN A 64 -8.90 5.97 18.50
CA GLN A 64 -7.64 5.67 17.83
C GLN A 64 -6.84 4.59 18.57
N TYR A 65 -6.75 4.66 19.89
CA TYR A 65 -6.08 3.63 20.68
C TYR A 65 -6.72 2.25 20.50
N GLU A 66 -8.05 2.15 20.54
CA GLU A 66 -8.79 0.90 20.34
C GLU A 66 -8.55 0.30 18.94
N LEU A 67 -8.47 1.15 17.91
CA LEU A 67 -8.14 0.72 16.55
C LEU A 67 -6.67 0.29 16.40
N TYR A 68 -5.73 1.14 16.82
CA TYR A 68 -4.31 0.94 16.56
C TYR A 68 -3.69 -0.16 17.45
N SER A 69 -4.22 -0.38 18.66
CA SER A 69 -3.72 -1.41 19.58
C SER A 69 -3.75 -2.83 19.01
N GLN A 70 -4.61 -3.07 18.02
CA GLN A 70 -4.70 -4.34 17.28
C GLN A 70 -3.49 -4.59 16.37
N TYR A 71 -2.68 -3.55 16.10
CA TYR A 71 -1.60 -3.54 15.11
C TYR A 71 -0.22 -3.30 15.75
N ASN A 72 0.02 -3.91 16.92
CA ASN A 72 1.32 -3.82 17.61
C ASN A 72 1.70 -2.37 17.96
N LEU A 73 0.76 -1.62 18.52
CA LEU A 73 0.92 -0.24 18.95
C LEU A 73 2.02 -0.10 20.01
N ARG A 74 2.94 0.82 19.76
CA ARG A 74 4.06 1.19 20.64
C ARG A 74 4.18 2.70 20.71
N ARG A 75 4.85 3.20 21.74
CA ARG A 75 5.24 4.61 21.83
C ARG A 75 6.68 4.78 21.39
N LYS A 76 6.94 5.77 20.54
CA LYS A 76 8.27 6.17 20.06
C LYS A 76 8.41 7.69 20.19
N GLY A 77 8.95 8.14 21.32
CA GLY A 77 9.02 9.57 21.66
C GLY A 77 7.63 10.20 21.79
N ASP A 78 7.36 11.18 20.93
CA ASP A 78 6.10 11.92 20.85
C ASP A 78 5.09 11.31 19.85
N TYR A 79 5.38 10.11 19.35
CA TYR A 79 4.53 9.39 18.40
C TYR A 79 4.03 8.05 18.97
N ALA A 80 2.83 7.69 18.53
CA ALA A 80 2.30 6.34 18.59
C ALA A 80 2.61 5.66 17.25
N THR A 81 3.30 4.52 17.31
CA THR A 81 3.78 3.78 16.14
C THR A 81 3.14 2.41 16.10
N PHE A 82 2.64 1.98 14.96
CA PHE A 82 2.03 0.66 14.76
C PHE A 82 2.28 0.13 13.34
N GLU A 83 2.02 -1.16 13.12
CA GLU A 83 2.36 -1.86 11.88
C GLU A 83 1.10 -2.46 11.24
N ILE A 84 0.73 -1.97 10.06
CA ILE A 84 -0.43 -2.48 9.31
C ILE A 84 0.03 -3.47 8.23
N PRO A 85 -0.61 -4.65 8.10
CA PRO A 85 -0.29 -5.57 7.01
C PRO A 85 -0.80 -5.02 5.69
N VAL A 86 0.10 -4.88 4.72
CA VAL A 86 -0.20 -4.45 3.35
C VAL A 86 0.23 -5.53 2.38
N TYR A 87 -0.61 -5.85 1.41
CA TYR A 87 -0.28 -6.75 0.32
C TYR A 87 -0.16 -5.94 -0.97
N LEU A 88 1.02 -6.03 -1.58
CA LEU A 88 1.33 -5.46 -2.89
C LEU A 88 1.23 -6.59 -3.91
N ILE A 89 0.47 -6.38 -4.97
CA ILE A 89 0.25 -7.34 -6.05
C ILE A 89 0.67 -6.64 -7.34
N SER A 90 1.92 -6.85 -7.73
CA SER A 90 2.48 -6.31 -8.96
C SER A 90 2.16 -7.25 -10.12
N PHE A 91 1.52 -6.70 -11.15
CA PHE A 91 1.09 -7.43 -12.35
C PHE A 91 1.59 -6.79 -13.64
N GLU A 92 2.32 -5.69 -13.52
CA GLU A 92 3.10 -5.09 -14.60
C GLU A 92 4.37 -4.50 -13.96
N ASN A 93 5.51 -5.09 -14.29
CA ASN A 93 6.81 -4.74 -13.76
C ASN A 93 7.90 -5.07 -14.77
N GLU A 94 9.05 -4.41 -14.62
CA GLU A 94 10.22 -4.64 -15.44
C GLU A 94 11.50 -4.57 -14.61
N TRP A 95 12.51 -5.31 -15.03
CA TRP A 95 13.84 -5.22 -14.45
C TRP A 95 14.51 -3.94 -14.95
N VAL A 96 14.85 -3.05 -14.03
CA VAL A 96 15.62 -1.83 -14.28
C VAL A 96 16.93 -1.98 -13.52
N ASP A 97 18.02 -2.16 -14.26
CA ASP A 97 19.34 -2.48 -13.71
C ASP A 97 19.30 -3.71 -12.78
N ASP A 98 19.49 -3.51 -11.47
CA ASP A 98 19.49 -4.56 -10.44
C ASP A 98 18.19 -4.60 -9.60
N SER A 99 17.17 -3.80 -9.95
CA SER A 99 15.89 -3.70 -9.23
C SER A 99 14.69 -3.99 -10.13
N ILE A 100 13.52 -4.16 -9.50
CA ILE A 100 12.24 -4.30 -10.20
C ILE A 100 11.51 -2.97 -10.05
N PHE A 101 11.11 -2.39 -11.18
CA PHE A 101 10.18 -1.27 -11.22
C PHE A 101 8.76 -1.80 -11.41
N ASP A 102 7.89 -1.52 -10.45
CA ASP A 102 6.48 -1.92 -10.48
C ASP A 102 5.62 -0.82 -11.08
N SER A 103 5.30 -0.89 -12.38
CA SER A 103 4.53 0.16 -13.04
C SER A 103 3.04 0.13 -12.67
N LYS A 104 2.48 -1.07 -12.41
CA LYS A 104 1.08 -1.25 -11.99
C LYS A 104 0.94 -2.28 -10.88
N VAL A 105 0.27 -1.86 -9.82
CA VAL A 105 0.04 -2.68 -8.64
C VAL A 105 -1.40 -2.60 -8.16
N PHE A 106 -1.87 -3.68 -7.55
CA PHE A 106 -2.94 -3.60 -6.56
C PHE A 106 -2.35 -3.55 -5.16
N VAL A 107 -2.96 -2.76 -4.29
CA VAL A 107 -2.62 -2.68 -2.87
C VAL A 107 -3.84 -3.07 -2.05
N VAL A 108 -3.67 -4.02 -1.14
CA VAL A 108 -4.74 -4.53 -0.26
C VAL A 108 -4.32 -4.40 1.20
N ALA A 109 -5.11 -3.67 1.98
CA ALA A 109 -4.83 -3.40 3.39
C ALA A 109 -6.14 -3.39 4.21
N PRO A 110 -6.11 -3.71 5.52
CA PRO A 110 -7.27 -3.50 6.37
C PRO A 110 -7.60 -2.01 6.43
N TYR A 111 -8.88 -1.65 6.35
CA TYR A 111 -9.30 -0.28 6.63
C TYR A 111 -9.35 -0.08 8.14
N ILE A 112 -8.53 0.85 8.63
CA ILE A 112 -8.47 1.25 10.05
C ILE A 112 -9.17 2.59 10.20
N ASP A 113 -8.64 3.60 9.51
CA ASP A 113 -9.22 4.93 9.35
C ASP A 113 -8.69 5.58 8.06
N ASP A 114 -9.13 6.81 7.79
CA ASP A 114 -8.77 7.54 6.57
C ASP A 114 -7.28 7.92 6.54
N TYR A 115 -6.66 8.21 7.69
CA TYR A 115 -5.25 8.55 7.78
C TYR A 115 -4.36 7.35 7.41
N CYS A 116 -4.65 6.16 7.96
CA CYS A 116 -3.93 4.94 7.59
C CYS A 116 -4.12 4.64 6.10
N THR A 117 -5.33 4.87 5.59
CA THR A 117 -5.65 4.67 4.17
C THR A 117 -4.84 5.61 3.28
N GLU A 118 -4.69 6.88 3.67
CA GLU A 118 -3.83 7.85 2.99
C GLU A 118 -2.37 7.40 2.98
N LYS A 119 -1.84 6.87 4.10
CA LYS A 119 -0.47 6.33 4.13
C LYS A 119 -0.25 5.10 3.25
N VAL A 120 -1.26 4.23 3.14
CA VAL A 120 -1.22 3.12 2.18
C VAL A 120 -1.28 3.63 0.74
N GLU A 121 -2.02 4.73 0.51
CA GLU A 121 -2.10 5.38 -0.80
C GLU A 121 -0.76 6.01 -1.21
N GLU A 122 -0.11 6.74 -0.31
CA GLU A 122 1.24 7.29 -0.52
C GLU A 122 2.24 6.19 -0.89
N LEU A 123 2.23 5.06 -0.15
CA LEU A 123 3.06 3.90 -0.47
C LEU A 123 2.77 3.35 -1.88
N ALA A 124 1.49 3.22 -2.23
CA ALA A 124 1.09 2.70 -3.54
C ALA A 124 1.57 3.59 -4.68
N LYS A 125 1.49 4.92 -4.50
CA LYS A 125 2.02 5.90 -5.47
C LYS A 125 3.54 5.77 -5.58
N SER A 126 4.26 5.85 -4.45
CA SER A 126 5.72 5.86 -4.44
C SER A 126 6.34 4.63 -5.10
N ILE A 127 5.74 3.45 -4.90
CA ILE A 127 6.22 2.19 -5.54
C ILE A 127 6.10 2.26 -7.06
N THR A 128 5.07 2.94 -7.56
CA THR A 128 4.78 3.02 -9.00
C THR A 128 5.34 4.27 -9.67
N THR A 129 5.97 5.17 -8.93
CA THR A 129 6.59 6.39 -9.49
C THR A 129 7.93 6.02 -10.14
N PRO A 130 8.17 6.35 -11.42
CA PRO A 130 9.47 6.14 -12.05
C PRO A 130 10.56 6.97 -11.37
N GLU A 131 11.75 6.40 -11.12
CA GLU A 131 12.89 7.08 -10.47
C GLU A 131 13.35 8.39 -11.15
N LYS A 132 12.91 8.66 -12.39
CA LYS A 132 13.21 9.92 -13.08
C LYS A 132 12.53 11.15 -12.47
N GLU A 133 11.43 10.98 -11.74
CA GLU A 133 10.67 12.10 -11.18
C GLU A 133 11.19 12.58 -9.81
N GLU A 134 11.93 11.76 -9.05
CA GLU A 134 12.48 12.17 -7.74
C GLU A 134 13.70 13.10 -7.82
N LYS A 135 14.38 13.18 -8.97
CA LYS A 135 15.56 14.05 -9.14
C LYS A 135 15.23 15.51 -9.46
N GLU A 136 14.06 15.79 -10.03
CA GLU A 136 13.69 17.15 -10.44
C GLU A 136 13.13 17.99 -9.26
N GLU A 137 12.56 17.37 -8.21
CA GLU A 137 12.05 18.12 -7.04
C GLU A 137 13.13 18.53 -6.03
N ILE A 138 14.32 17.93 -6.06
CA ILE A 138 15.42 18.24 -5.11
C ILE A 138 16.36 19.34 -5.66
N GLU A 139 16.35 19.59 -6.98
CA GLU A 139 17.22 20.61 -7.60
C GLU A 139 16.59 22.03 -7.62
N GLU A 140 15.33 22.20 -7.21
CA GLU A 140 14.64 23.50 -7.19
C GLU A 140 14.45 24.17 -5.80
N GLU A 141 15.07 23.66 -4.71
CA GLU A 141 15.14 24.36 -3.40
C GLU A 141 16.54 24.90 -3.04
#